data_AF-A0A6I0Z9G9-F1
#
_entry.id   AF-A0A6I0Z9G9-F1
#
_cell.length_a   1.000
_cell.length_b   1.000
_cell.length_c   1.000
_cell.angle_alpha   90.00
_cell.angle_beta   90.00
_cell.angle_gamma   90.00
#
_symmetry.space_group_name_H-M   'P 1'
#
loop_
_entity.id
_entity.type
_entity.pdbx_description
1 polymer ?
#
loop_
_entity_poly.entity_id
_entity_poly.type
_entity_poly.pdbx_seq_one_letter_code
_entity_poly.pdbx_strand_id
1 'polypeptide(L)'
;MAREEFIRVGTTLYKIVEQPRLSGGYVKKRIPWNNETLRQDYGKDYIGSVPKYDGFCTVPEHIGYRPVIGKFLNLYEPIDHQPHEGDFPSVRSLVEHIFGEQYELGMDYLQLLYLQPVQKLPILLLVSEERNTGKSTFLNFLKALFQNNVTFNTNEDFRSQFNSDWAGKLLIVVDEVLLNRREDSERLKNLSTTLSYKVEAKGKDRDEIAFFAKFVLCSNNEYLPVIIDAGETRYWVRKINRLQSDDTNFLQRLKAEIPAFLHFLTNRELSTERESRMWFNPSLLHTEALQRIIRSNRNRLEIEMSELLLDIMATMNIDSVSFCLNDLIVLLMHSQVKVEKHQVRKVVQECWKLTPAPNGLTYTTYQGNYNQSCHYEPIRRVGRFYTITREQLESL
;
A
#
# COMPACT_ATOMS: atom_id res chain seq x y z
N MET A 1 -46.41 -1.03 6.64
CA MET A 1 -45.32 -1.72 7.36
C MET A 1 -44.26 -2.09 6.33
N ALA A 2 -42.99 -1.76 6.58
CA ALA A 2 -41.91 -2.17 5.69
C ALA A 2 -41.90 -3.69 5.58
N ARG A 3 -41.83 -4.23 4.37
CA ARG A 3 -41.86 -5.67 4.12
C ARG A 3 -40.54 -6.25 4.62
N GLU A 4 -40.59 -7.06 5.68
CA GLU A 4 -39.38 -7.70 6.19
C GLU A 4 -38.86 -8.73 5.18
N GLU A 5 -37.54 -8.71 4.95
CA GLU A 5 -36.90 -9.54 3.94
C GLU A 5 -36.08 -10.64 4.61
N PHE A 6 -36.37 -11.88 4.24
CA PHE A 6 -35.69 -13.07 4.74
C PHE A 6 -35.05 -13.82 3.58
N ILE A 7 -33.90 -14.45 3.83
CA ILE A 7 -33.21 -15.31 2.87
C ILE A 7 -32.72 -16.57 3.57
N ARG A 8 -32.67 -17.69 2.85
CA ARG A 8 -32.05 -18.92 3.33
C ARG A 8 -30.81 -19.23 2.49
N VAL A 9 -29.66 -19.31 3.15
CA VAL A 9 -28.39 -19.65 2.50
C VAL A 9 -27.88 -20.95 3.11
N GLY A 10 -27.76 -21.99 2.28
CA GLY A 10 -27.55 -23.35 2.74
C GLY A 10 -28.66 -23.78 3.71
N THR A 11 -28.26 -24.12 4.93
CA THR A 11 -29.18 -24.54 6.01
C THR A 11 -29.60 -23.39 6.93
N THR A 12 -28.97 -22.22 6.82
CA THR A 12 -29.17 -21.11 7.75
C THR A 12 -30.14 -20.07 7.17
N LEU A 13 -31.08 -19.64 8.01
CA LEU A 13 -32.00 -18.54 7.71
C LEU A 13 -31.40 -17.22 8.19
N TYR A 14 -31.53 -16.17 7.38
CA TYR A 14 -31.09 -14.83 7.72
C TYR A 14 -32.25 -13.83 7.53
N LYS A 15 -32.35 -12.88 8.45
CA LYS A 15 -33.15 -11.66 8.29
C LYS A 15 -32.26 -10.55 7.76
N ILE A 16 -32.68 -9.90 6.68
CA ILE A 16 -32.04 -8.68 6.17
C ILE A 16 -32.66 -7.51 6.94
N VAL A 17 -31.83 -6.82 7.71
CA VAL A 17 -32.24 -5.67 8.51
C VAL A 17 -31.52 -4.42 8.05
N GLU A 18 -32.23 -3.31 8.09
CA GLU A 18 -31.68 -1.98 7.87
C GLU A 18 -31.34 -1.35 9.23
N GLN A 19 -30.07 -1.44 9.61
CA GLN A 19 -29.58 -0.89 10.88
C GLN A 19 -29.28 0.61 10.72
N PRO A 20 -29.92 1.51 11.48
CA PRO A 20 -29.69 2.95 11.37
C PRO A 20 -28.25 3.32 11.77
N ARG A 21 -27.66 4.30 11.07
CA ARG A 21 -26.35 4.89 11.39
C ARG A 21 -26.50 6.23 12.12
N LEU A 22 -25.49 6.57 12.92
CA LEU A 22 -25.36 7.88 13.60
C LEU A 22 -25.36 9.07 12.63
N SER A 23 -24.83 8.89 11.42
CA SER A 23 -24.74 9.93 10.37
C SER A 23 -26.04 10.13 9.58
N GLY A 24 -27.14 9.46 9.96
CA GLY A 24 -28.28 9.26 9.08
C GLY A 24 -28.07 8.12 8.08
N GLY A 25 -29.16 7.55 7.58
CA GLY A 25 -29.17 6.40 6.68
C GLY A 25 -29.13 5.04 7.37
N TYR A 26 -29.09 3.96 6.58
CA TYR A 26 -29.18 2.58 7.05
C TYR A 26 -28.05 1.70 6.49
N VAL A 27 -27.69 0.65 7.23
CA VAL A 27 -26.79 -0.42 6.78
C VAL A 27 -27.59 -1.69 6.64
N LYS A 28 -27.51 -2.33 5.48
CA LYS A 28 -28.01 -3.69 5.34
C LYS A 28 -27.13 -4.64 6.13
N LYS A 29 -27.71 -5.29 7.14
CA LYS A 29 -27.06 -6.32 7.94
C LYS A 29 -27.85 -7.62 7.83
N ARG A 30 -27.13 -8.73 7.78
CA ARG A 30 -27.71 -10.08 7.80
C ARG A 30 -27.58 -10.63 9.19
N ILE A 31 -28.70 -10.94 9.82
CA ILE A 31 -28.73 -11.51 11.17
C ILE A 31 -29.23 -12.94 11.05
N PRO A 32 -28.48 -13.95 11.56
CA PRO A 32 -28.99 -15.31 11.66
C PRO A 32 -30.33 -15.31 12.40
N TRP A 33 -31.34 -15.93 11.81
CA TRP A 33 -32.69 -15.96 12.35
C TRP A 33 -33.12 -17.38 12.62
N ASN A 34 -33.85 -17.61 13.72
CA ASN A 34 -34.34 -18.95 14.05
C ASN A 34 -35.55 -19.29 13.15
N ASN A 35 -35.60 -20.52 12.66
CA ASN A 35 -36.74 -21.03 11.89
C ASN A 35 -38.01 -21.11 12.73
N GLU A 36 -37.90 -21.41 14.03
CA GLU A 36 -39.07 -21.50 14.92
C GLU A 36 -39.71 -20.13 15.15
N THR A 37 -38.91 -19.09 15.36
CA THR A 37 -39.42 -17.72 15.53
C THR A 37 -40.07 -17.22 14.24
N LEU A 38 -39.47 -17.47 13.07
CA LEU A 38 -40.11 -17.15 11.78
C LEU A 38 -41.51 -17.81 11.66
N ARG A 39 -41.64 -19.08 12.07
CA ARG A 39 -42.92 -19.79 12.01
C ARG A 39 -43.95 -19.25 13.01
N GLN A 40 -43.51 -18.81 14.18
CA GLN A 40 -44.38 -18.19 15.18
C GLN A 40 -44.88 -16.82 14.73
N ASP A 41 -43.99 -16.00 14.13
CA ASP A 41 -44.29 -14.63 13.75
C ASP A 41 -45.07 -14.53 12.43
N TYR A 42 -44.77 -15.39 11.44
CA TYR A 42 -45.31 -15.32 10.07
C TYR A 42 -46.10 -16.55 9.62
N GLY A 43 -46.21 -17.57 10.47
CA GLY A 43 -46.88 -18.83 10.16
C GLY A 43 -46.00 -19.88 9.47
N LYS A 44 -46.49 -21.12 9.44
CA LYS A 44 -45.72 -22.30 8.99
C LYS A 44 -45.34 -22.24 7.51
N ASP A 45 -46.22 -21.69 6.67
CA ASP A 45 -46.07 -21.72 5.21
C ASP A 45 -45.16 -20.62 4.67
N TYR A 46 -44.87 -19.59 5.48
CA TYR A 46 -44.03 -18.45 5.07
C TYR A 46 -42.62 -18.88 4.64
N ILE A 47 -42.08 -19.94 5.24
CA ILE A 47 -40.76 -20.49 4.89
C ILE A 47 -40.67 -20.95 3.43
N GLY A 48 -41.79 -21.30 2.80
CA GLY A 48 -41.85 -21.68 1.39
C GLY A 48 -41.60 -20.49 0.45
N SER A 49 -41.92 -19.27 0.90
CA SER A 49 -41.75 -18.01 0.14
C SER A 49 -40.34 -17.42 0.23
N VAL A 50 -39.52 -17.89 1.18
CA VAL A 50 -38.16 -17.39 1.42
C VAL A 50 -37.22 -17.84 0.29
N PRO A 51 -36.52 -16.91 -0.40
CA PRO A 51 -35.51 -17.24 -1.40
C PRO A 51 -34.41 -18.15 -0.85
N LYS A 52 -33.98 -19.12 -1.66
CA LYS A 52 -33.02 -20.17 -1.27
C LYS A 52 -31.77 -20.09 -2.13
N TYR A 53 -30.63 -20.04 -1.47
CA TYR A 53 -29.31 -20.02 -2.08
C TYR A 53 -28.47 -21.17 -1.53
N ASP A 54 -27.54 -21.69 -2.34
CA ASP A 54 -26.66 -22.81 -1.95
C ASP A 54 -25.51 -22.33 -1.05
N GLY A 55 -25.06 -21.08 -1.22
CA GLY A 55 -23.97 -20.49 -0.45
C GLY A 55 -23.74 -19.02 -0.74
N PHE A 56 -22.64 -18.49 -0.20
CA PHE A 56 -22.14 -17.16 -0.51
C PHE A 56 -21.01 -17.24 -1.55
N CYS A 57 -20.87 -16.18 -2.35
CA CYS A 57 -19.73 -15.97 -3.24
C CYS A 57 -19.29 -14.50 -3.18
N THR A 58 -18.07 -14.18 -3.63
CA THR A 58 -17.62 -12.80 -3.76
C THR A 58 -17.07 -12.60 -5.16
N VAL A 59 -17.88 -12.06 -6.05
CA VAL A 59 -17.49 -11.74 -7.42
C VAL A 59 -17.57 -10.24 -7.59
N PRO A 60 -16.41 -9.56 -7.72
CA PRO A 60 -16.39 -8.11 -7.84
C PRO A 60 -16.70 -7.70 -9.28
N GLU A 61 -17.82 -7.02 -9.46
CA GLU A 61 -18.23 -6.44 -10.74
C GLU A 61 -19.04 -5.18 -10.46
N HIS A 62 -18.66 -4.07 -11.09
CA HIS A 62 -19.33 -2.78 -10.92
C HIS A 62 -20.38 -2.55 -12.00
N ILE A 63 -19.98 -2.74 -13.26
CA ILE A 63 -20.84 -2.60 -14.42
C ILE A 63 -21.48 -3.96 -14.71
N GLY A 64 -22.81 -4.03 -14.64
CA GLY A 64 -23.52 -5.30 -14.82
C GLY A 64 -23.57 -6.18 -13.57
N TYR A 65 -23.36 -5.58 -12.38
CA TYR A 65 -23.41 -6.27 -11.08
C TYR A 65 -24.62 -7.21 -10.96
N ARG A 66 -24.35 -8.42 -10.47
CA ARG A 66 -25.37 -9.42 -10.18
C ARG A 66 -25.39 -9.75 -8.70
N PRO A 67 -26.52 -9.53 -8.00
CA PRO A 67 -26.65 -9.91 -6.60
C PRO A 67 -26.67 -11.44 -6.42
N VAL A 68 -27.06 -12.18 -7.45
CA VAL A 68 -27.14 -13.64 -7.45
C VAL A 68 -26.37 -14.18 -8.65
N ILE A 69 -25.44 -15.11 -8.41
CA ILE A 69 -24.61 -15.75 -9.43
C ILE A 69 -24.89 -17.25 -9.37
N GLY A 70 -25.61 -17.76 -10.36
CA GLY A 70 -26.15 -19.13 -10.31
C GLY A 70 -27.11 -19.29 -9.12
N LYS A 71 -26.73 -20.10 -8.13
CA LYS A 71 -27.47 -20.30 -6.88
C LYS A 71 -26.80 -19.66 -5.66
N PHE A 72 -25.77 -18.86 -5.87
CA PHE A 72 -25.00 -18.23 -4.80
C PHE A 72 -25.37 -16.76 -4.65
N LEU A 73 -25.42 -16.30 -3.40
CA LEU A 73 -25.63 -14.88 -3.09
C LEU A 73 -24.28 -14.16 -3.04
N ASN A 74 -24.16 -13.06 -3.78
CA ASN A 74 -22.93 -12.28 -3.82
C ASN A 74 -22.76 -11.46 -2.52
N LEU A 75 -21.57 -11.52 -1.93
CA LEU A 75 -21.15 -10.72 -0.77
C LEU A 75 -20.61 -9.36 -1.20
N TYR A 76 -20.18 -9.25 -2.45
CA TYR A 76 -19.83 -7.97 -3.05
C TYR A 76 -21.06 -7.09 -3.13
N GLU A 77 -20.92 -5.78 -2.93
CA GLU A 77 -22.07 -4.88 -2.90
C GLU A 77 -22.14 -4.02 -4.17
N PRO A 78 -23.34 -3.70 -4.67
CA PRO A 78 -23.48 -2.76 -5.79
C PRO A 78 -22.97 -1.38 -5.39
N ILE A 79 -22.62 -0.58 -6.40
CA ILE A 79 -22.39 0.86 -6.23
C ILE A 79 -23.65 1.57 -6.71
N ASP A 80 -24.23 2.41 -5.86
CA ASP A 80 -25.52 3.08 -6.14
C ASP A 80 -25.39 4.32 -7.06
N HIS A 81 -24.17 4.65 -7.50
CA HIS A 81 -23.92 5.79 -8.39
C HIS A 81 -24.34 5.47 -9.82
N GLN A 82 -25.06 6.40 -10.45
CA GLN A 82 -25.49 6.29 -11.85
C GLN A 82 -24.64 7.22 -12.72
N PRO A 83 -23.73 6.69 -13.56
CA PRO A 83 -22.90 7.53 -14.43
C PRO A 83 -23.74 8.37 -15.39
N HIS A 84 -23.45 9.66 -15.49
CA HIS A 84 -24.04 10.57 -16.46
C HIS A 84 -23.02 11.63 -16.92
N GLU A 85 -23.24 12.24 -18.07
CA GLU A 85 -22.38 13.34 -18.55
C GLU A 85 -22.36 14.51 -17.57
N GLY A 86 -21.21 15.16 -17.43
CA GLY A 86 -21.02 16.34 -16.59
C GLY A 86 -19.56 16.64 -16.30
N ASP A 87 -19.33 17.74 -15.59
CA ASP A 87 -18.00 18.16 -15.14
C ASP A 87 -17.71 17.69 -13.71
N PHE A 88 -16.43 17.52 -13.41
CA PHE A 88 -15.92 17.07 -12.10
C PHE A 88 -14.70 17.89 -11.64
N PRO A 89 -14.79 19.22 -11.55
CA PRO A 89 -13.63 20.07 -11.26
C PRO A 89 -13.02 19.82 -9.87
N SER A 90 -13.83 19.50 -8.86
CA SER A 90 -13.34 19.20 -7.51
C SER A 90 -12.60 17.86 -7.47
N VAL A 91 -13.14 16.84 -8.14
CA VAL A 91 -12.48 15.53 -8.25
C VAL A 91 -11.18 15.66 -9.04
N ARG A 92 -11.18 16.39 -10.15
CA ARG A 92 -9.97 16.67 -10.94
C ARG A 92 -8.89 17.31 -10.07
N SER A 93 -9.24 18.38 -9.34
CA SER A 93 -8.32 19.06 -8.44
C SER A 93 -7.78 18.14 -7.34
N LEU A 94 -8.61 17.26 -6.77
CA LEU A 94 -8.17 16.27 -5.79
C LEU A 94 -7.16 15.28 -6.39
N VAL A 95 -7.45 14.74 -7.58
CA VAL A 95 -6.55 13.78 -8.25
C VAL A 95 -5.23 14.47 -8.64
N GLU A 96 -5.27 15.70 -9.16
CA GLU A 96 -4.08 16.52 -9.44
C GLU A 96 -3.26 16.77 -8.17
N HIS A 97 -3.92 17.07 -7.05
CA HIS A 97 -3.24 17.29 -5.77
C HIS A 97 -2.55 16.02 -5.23
N ILE A 98 -3.18 14.86 -5.38
CA ILE A 98 -2.63 13.59 -4.86
C ILE A 98 -1.52 13.02 -5.76
N PHE A 99 -1.75 13.03 -7.08
CA PHE A 99 -0.85 12.38 -8.02
C PHE A 99 0.12 13.35 -8.70
N GLY A 100 -0.11 14.66 -8.65
CA GLY A 100 0.80 15.68 -9.16
C GLY A 100 1.16 15.46 -10.61
N GLU A 101 2.46 15.38 -10.88
CA GLU A 101 3.04 15.09 -12.19
C GLU A 101 2.63 13.70 -12.76
N GLN A 102 2.13 12.81 -11.91
CA GLN A 102 1.64 11.47 -12.26
C GLN A 102 0.11 11.41 -12.38
N TYR A 103 -0.55 12.53 -12.66
CA TYR A 103 -2.01 12.63 -12.77
C TYR A 103 -2.62 11.54 -13.68
N GLU A 104 -2.07 11.32 -14.87
CA GLU A 104 -2.60 10.31 -15.82
C GLU A 104 -2.50 8.87 -15.27
N LEU A 105 -1.41 8.55 -14.54
CA LEU A 105 -1.29 7.27 -13.83
C LEU A 105 -2.34 7.14 -12.72
N GLY A 106 -2.64 8.25 -12.02
CA GLY A 106 -3.68 8.31 -11.01
C GLY A 106 -5.07 8.07 -11.59
N MET A 107 -5.34 8.64 -12.75
CA MET A 107 -6.59 8.41 -13.50
C MET A 107 -6.69 6.96 -13.99
N ASP A 108 -5.62 6.40 -14.55
CA ASP A 108 -5.57 4.99 -14.93
C ASP A 108 -5.82 4.07 -13.72
N TYR A 109 -5.22 4.37 -12.57
CA TYR A 109 -5.41 3.60 -11.34
C TYR A 109 -6.88 3.60 -10.88
N LEU A 110 -7.53 4.76 -10.87
CA LEU A 110 -8.95 4.89 -10.51
C LEU A 110 -9.87 4.23 -11.55
N GLN A 111 -9.54 4.34 -12.83
CA GLN A 111 -10.26 3.69 -13.92
C GLN A 111 -10.18 2.17 -13.81
N LEU A 112 -9.01 1.61 -13.55
CA LEU A 112 -8.80 0.17 -13.36
C LEU A 112 -9.52 -0.36 -12.12
N LEU A 113 -9.56 0.41 -11.03
CA LEU A 113 -10.37 0.06 -9.87
C LEU A 113 -11.86 -0.09 -10.22
N TYR A 114 -12.38 0.77 -11.10
CA TYR A 114 -13.79 0.79 -11.48
C TYR A 114 -14.16 -0.19 -12.62
N LEU A 115 -13.32 -0.31 -13.64
CA LEU A 115 -13.61 -1.15 -14.81
C LEU A 115 -13.08 -2.58 -14.65
N GLN A 116 -12.00 -2.77 -13.88
CA GLN A 116 -11.31 -4.06 -13.72
C GLN A 116 -11.03 -4.36 -12.24
N PRO A 117 -12.06 -4.55 -11.39
CA PRO A 117 -11.89 -4.68 -9.96
C PRO A 117 -11.09 -5.92 -9.52
N VAL A 118 -10.86 -6.90 -10.39
CA VAL A 118 -9.98 -8.07 -10.14
C VAL A 118 -8.51 -7.78 -10.44
N GLN A 119 -8.19 -6.82 -11.32
CA GLN A 119 -6.82 -6.48 -11.72
C GLN A 119 -6.00 -6.06 -10.50
N LYS A 120 -4.81 -6.64 -10.32
CA LYS A 120 -3.89 -6.26 -9.24
C LYS A 120 -3.30 -4.90 -9.54
N LEU A 121 -3.14 -4.07 -8.51
CA LEU A 121 -2.61 -2.72 -8.59
C LEU A 121 -1.57 -2.50 -7.48
N PRO A 122 -0.65 -1.54 -7.64
CA PRO A 122 0.35 -1.23 -6.63
C PRO A 122 -0.30 -0.76 -5.33
N ILE A 123 0.40 -0.99 -4.22
CA ILE A 123 0.08 -0.44 -2.91
C ILE A 123 0.34 1.07 -2.97
N LEU A 124 -0.72 1.87 -2.91
CA LEU A 124 -0.60 3.32 -2.88
C LEU A 124 -0.29 3.77 -1.45
N LEU A 125 0.85 4.42 -1.25
CA LEU A 125 1.29 4.94 0.05
C LEU A 125 1.43 6.46 -0.03
N LEU A 126 0.53 7.18 0.64
CA LEU A 126 0.52 8.63 0.72
C LEU A 126 1.24 9.08 1.99
N VAL A 127 2.34 9.81 1.85
CA VAL A 127 3.15 10.32 2.97
C VAL A 127 3.12 11.84 3.03
N SER A 128 3.11 12.40 4.23
CA SER A 128 3.37 13.82 4.44
C SER A 128 3.79 14.10 5.88
N GLU A 129 4.81 14.92 6.09
CA GLU A 129 5.15 15.43 7.44
C GLU A 129 4.09 16.42 7.95
N GLU A 130 3.52 17.21 7.05
CA GLU A 130 2.54 18.23 7.38
C GLU A 130 1.15 17.63 7.61
N ARG A 131 0.40 18.27 8.52
CA ARG A 131 -1.02 18.02 8.70
C ARG A 131 -1.82 18.78 7.65
N ASN A 132 -3.05 18.32 7.41
CA ASN A 132 -3.98 18.94 6.49
C ASN A 132 -3.51 18.94 5.02
N THR A 133 -3.19 17.74 4.53
CA THR A 133 -2.67 17.51 3.18
C THR A 133 -3.72 16.90 2.25
N GLY A 134 -4.96 16.70 2.70
CA GLY A 134 -6.03 16.11 1.89
C GLY A 134 -5.99 14.57 1.79
N LYS A 135 -5.05 13.89 2.47
CA LYS A 135 -4.98 12.41 2.53
C LYS A 135 -6.29 11.77 2.98
N SER A 136 -6.80 12.17 4.15
CA SER A 136 -8.07 11.63 4.68
C SER A 136 -9.26 12.02 3.79
N THR A 137 -9.22 13.17 3.11
CA THR A 137 -10.23 13.56 2.11
C THR A 137 -10.23 12.60 0.92
N PHE A 138 -9.05 12.23 0.41
CA PHE A 138 -8.93 11.24 -0.65
C PHE A 138 -9.44 9.85 -0.23
N LEU A 139 -9.13 9.42 1.00
CA LEU A 139 -9.67 8.17 1.55
C LEU A 139 -11.20 8.19 1.65
N ASN A 140 -11.76 9.32 2.10
CA ASN A 140 -13.22 9.51 2.18
C ASN A 140 -13.86 9.61 0.78
N PHE A 141 -13.15 10.15 -0.21
CA PHE A 141 -13.56 10.14 -1.60
C PHE A 141 -13.63 8.70 -2.14
N LEU A 142 -12.59 7.88 -1.93
CA LEU A 142 -12.62 6.45 -2.29
C LEU A 142 -13.77 5.70 -1.59
N LYS A 143 -14.00 6.01 -0.30
CA LYS A 143 -15.13 5.46 0.44
C LYS A 143 -16.48 5.89 -0.14
N ALA A 144 -16.59 7.13 -0.63
CA ALA A 144 -17.80 7.60 -1.28
C ALA A 144 -17.99 6.96 -2.67
N LEU A 145 -16.90 6.78 -3.43
CA LEU A 145 -16.89 6.23 -4.78
C LEU A 145 -17.27 4.74 -4.81
N PHE A 146 -16.62 3.91 -4.01
CA PHE A 146 -16.84 2.46 -3.99
C PHE A 146 -17.70 1.98 -2.81
N GLN A 147 -18.21 2.91 -1.99
CA GLN A 147 -19.23 2.69 -0.95
C GLN A 147 -18.88 1.52 -0.02
N ASN A 148 -19.72 0.49 0.06
CA ASN A 148 -19.54 -0.63 0.98
C ASN A 148 -18.43 -1.60 0.56
N ASN A 149 -17.82 -1.42 -0.62
CA ASN A 149 -16.66 -2.19 -1.07
C ASN A 149 -15.32 -1.61 -0.58
N VAL A 150 -15.32 -0.51 0.19
CA VAL A 150 -14.15 0.03 0.90
C VAL A 150 -14.28 -0.20 2.40
N THR A 151 -13.18 -0.56 3.05
CA THR A 151 -13.08 -0.64 4.52
C THR A 151 -11.92 0.18 5.05
N PHE A 152 -12.11 0.76 6.24
CA PHE A 152 -11.04 1.41 7.00
C PHE A 152 -10.51 0.40 8.01
N ASN A 153 -9.21 0.14 7.94
CA ASN A 153 -8.52 -0.77 8.83
C ASN A 153 -7.49 0.01 9.66
N THR A 154 -7.23 -0.52 10.85
CA THR A 154 -6.16 -0.08 11.75
C THR A 154 -4.94 -0.99 11.61
N ASN A 155 -3.81 -0.60 12.18
CA ASN A 155 -2.61 -1.45 12.23
C ASN A 155 -2.86 -2.78 12.98
N GLU A 156 -3.83 -2.82 13.91
CA GLU A 156 -4.20 -4.03 14.64
C GLU A 156 -4.97 -5.02 13.77
N ASP A 157 -5.86 -4.53 12.90
CA ASP A 157 -6.62 -5.37 11.96
C ASP A 157 -5.68 -6.11 10.99
N PHE A 158 -4.55 -5.49 10.62
CA PHE A 158 -3.51 -6.14 9.82
C PHE A 158 -2.73 -7.22 10.58
N ARG A 159 -2.65 -7.12 11.91
CA ARG A 159 -1.96 -8.10 12.75
C ARG A 159 -2.89 -9.21 13.22
N SER A 160 -4.19 -8.95 13.22
CA SER A 160 -5.23 -9.92 13.54
C SER A 160 -5.21 -11.12 12.60
N GLN A 161 -5.56 -12.29 13.13
CA GLN A 161 -5.87 -13.48 12.33
C GLN A 161 -7.28 -13.39 11.75
N PHE A 162 -8.21 -12.73 12.46
CA PHE A 162 -9.57 -12.49 12.00
C PHE A 162 -9.58 -11.38 10.94
N ASN A 163 -10.12 -11.71 9.77
CA ASN A 163 -10.03 -10.86 8.58
C ASN A 163 -11.33 -10.85 7.76
N SER A 164 -12.39 -11.48 8.26
CA SER A 164 -13.67 -11.63 7.56
C SER A 164 -14.39 -10.33 7.23
N ASP A 165 -14.04 -9.26 7.94
CA ASP A 165 -14.53 -7.90 7.78
C ASP A 165 -13.98 -7.21 6.52
N TRP A 166 -12.75 -7.56 6.11
CA TRP A 166 -12.05 -6.91 4.99
C TRP A 166 -11.69 -7.84 3.83
N ALA A 167 -11.66 -9.16 4.01
CA ALA A 167 -11.16 -10.11 3.01
C ALA A 167 -11.92 -10.09 1.67
N GLY A 168 -13.20 -9.68 1.66
CA GLY A 168 -14.03 -9.57 0.45
C GLY A 168 -14.21 -8.15 -0.08
N LYS A 169 -13.44 -7.16 0.42
CA LYS A 169 -13.55 -5.75 0.02
C LYS A 169 -12.61 -5.43 -1.15
N LEU A 170 -13.01 -4.46 -1.97
CA LEU A 170 -12.20 -3.96 -3.09
C LEU A 170 -10.99 -3.16 -2.61
N LEU A 171 -11.21 -2.29 -1.61
CA LEU A 171 -10.19 -1.38 -1.08
C LEU A 171 -10.10 -1.52 0.43
N ILE A 172 -8.86 -1.69 0.90
CA ILE A 172 -8.51 -1.66 2.31
C ILE A 172 -7.68 -0.41 2.52
N VAL A 173 -8.23 0.50 3.32
CA VAL A 173 -7.71 1.83 3.52
C VAL A 173 -7.21 1.99 4.95
N VAL A 174 -6.04 2.61 5.13
CA VAL A 174 -5.44 2.89 6.45
C VAL A 174 -5.06 4.35 6.51
N ASP A 175 -5.67 5.12 7.41
CA ASP A 175 -5.40 6.56 7.53
C ASP A 175 -4.05 6.88 8.20
N GLU A 176 -3.61 6.01 9.11
CA GLU A 176 -2.32 6.14 9.78
C GLU A 176 -1.61 4.79 9.92
N VAL A 177 -0.76 4.50 8.95
CA VAL A 177 0.02 3.27 8.90
C VAL A 177 1.36 3.44 9.63
N LEU A 178 1.68 2.47 10.48
CA LEU A 178 2.97 2.31 11.13
C LEU A 178 3.32 0.82 11.22
N LEU A 179 3.86 0.28 10.11
CA LEU A 179 4.22 -1.12 9.97
C LEU A 179 5.74 -1.27 10.00
N ASN A 180 6.29 -1.06 11.19
CA ASN A 180 7.72 -1.13 11.47
C ASN A 180 8.25 -2.56 11.66
N ARG A 181 7.41 -3.59 11.46
CA ARG A 181 7.82 -5.00 11.54
C ARG A 181 8.00 -5.54 10.13
N ARG A 182 9.09 -6.29 9.91
CA ARG A 182 9.32 -6.99 8.64
C ARG A 182 8.18 -7.95 8.31
N GLU A 183 7.62 -8.61 9.32
CA GLU A 183 6.45 -9.48 9.20
C GLU A 183 5.23 -8.76 8.61
N ASP A 184 4.94 -7.54 9.08
CA ASP A 184 3.82 -6.74 8.60
C ASP A 184 4.01 -6.37 7.11
N SER A 185 5.25 -6.05 6.72
CA SER A 185 5.61 -5.70 5.35
C SER A 185 5.55 -6.90 4.40
N GLU A 186 6.05 -8.06 4.83
CA GLU A 186 5.91 -9.32 4.09
C GLU A 186 4.43 -9.73 3.95
N ARG A 187 3.62 -9.54 5.00
CA ARG A 187 2.18 -9.79 4.93
C ARG A 187 1.50 -8.92 3.88
N LEU A 188 1.81 -7.62 3.82
CA LEU A 188 1.29 -6.71 2.78
C LEU A 188 1.72 -7.14 1.37
N LYS A 189 3.00 -7.47 1.18
CA LYS A 189 3.53 -7.97 -0.12
C LYS A 189 2.78 -9.22 -0.56
N ASN A 190 2.57 -10.17 0.35
CA ASN A 190 1.80 -11.38 0.08
C ASN A 190 0.36 -11.04 -0.31
N LEU A 191 -0.36 -10.29 0.51
CA LEU A 191 -1.76 -9.93 0.23
C LEU A 191 -1.93 -9.18 -1.12
N SER A 192 -1.02 -8.29 -1.47
CA SER A 192 -1.08 -7.55 -2.73
C SER A 192 -0.96 -8.43 -3.98
N THR A 193 -0.41 -9.64 -3.86
CA THR A 193 -0.21 -10.56 -4.99
C THR A 193 -1.10 -11.79 -4.95
N THR A 194 -1.39 -12.31 -3.76
CA THR A 194 -2.18 -13.53 -3.53
C THR A 194 -3.50 -13.54 -4.30
N LEU A 195 -3.83 -14.68 -4.90
CA LEU A 195 -5.08 -14.89 -5.65
C LEU A 195 -6.21 -15.45 -4.77
N SER A 196 -5.88 -16.26 -3.77
CA SER A 196 -6.82 -16.86 -2.84
C SER A 196 -6.39 -16.67 -1.38
N TYR A 197 -7.33 -16.35 -0.50
CA TYR A 197 -7.05 -16.03 0.89
C TYR A 197 -8.02 -16.76 1.81
N LYS A 198 -7.48 -17.29 2.91
CA LYS A 198 -8.27 -17.97 3.93
C LYS A 198 -8.92 -16.95 4.84
N VAL A 199 -10.24 -16.92 4.80
CA VAL A 199 -11.06 -16.07 5.65
C VAL A 199 -11.18 -16.72 7.02
N GLU A 200 -10.85 -15.97 8.06
CA GLU A 200 -11.02 -16.40 9.44
C GLU A 200 -11.99 -15.46 10.15
N ALA A 201 -13.05 -16.04 10.71
CA ALA A 201 -14.01 -15.37 11.58
C ALA A 201 -14.07 -16.10 12.92
N LYS A 202 -14.30 -15.35 14.00
CA LYS A 202 -14.35 -15.93 15.34
C LYS A 202 -15.48 -16.97 15.44
N GLY A 203 -15.11 -18.20 15.77
CA GLY A 203 -16.07 -19.31 15.96
C GLY A 203 -16.67 -19.87 14.66
N LYS A 204 -16.00 -19.69 13.51
CA LYS A 204 -16.38 -20.29 12.22
C LYS A 204 -15.21 -21.04 11.61
N ASP A 205 -15.52 -22.00 10.75
CA ASP A 205 -14.53 -22.71 9.94
C ASP A 205 -13.86 -21.76 8.93
N ARG A 206 -12.66 -22.14 8.49
CA ARG A 206 -11.86 -21.36 7.54
C ARG A 206 -12.30 -21.66 6.13
N ASP A 207 -12.70 -20.62 5.40
CA ASP A 207 -13.10 -20.71 4.00
C ASP A 207 -12.08 -20.03 3.10
N GLU A 208 -11.78 -20.59 1.92
CA GLU A 208 -10.90 -19.98 0.94
C GLU A 208 -11.70 -19.17 -0.07
N ILE A 209 -11.38 -17.88 -0.22
CA ILE A 209 -12.03 -16.98 -1.18
C ILE A 209 -11.00 -16.38 -2.13
N ALA A 210 -11.45 -15.93 -3.31
CA ALA A 210 -10.62 -15.12 -4.18
C ALA A 210 -10.30 -13.77 -3.52
N PHE A 211 -9.02 -13.40 -3.50
CA PHE A 211 -8.54 -12.14 -2.92
C PHE A 211 -8.20 -11.15 -4.02
N PHE A 212 -8.88 -10.02 -4.05
CA PHE A 212 -8.74 -8.98 -5.07
C PHE A 212 -8.57 -7.57 -4.48
N ALA A 213 -8.41 -7.47 -3.16
CA ALA A 213 -8.31 -6.19 -2.48
C ALA A 213 -7.04 -5.42 -2.89
N LYS A 214 -7.14 -4.09 -2.86
CA LYS A 214 -6.03 -3.15 -3.04
C LYS A 214 -5.83 -2.34 -1.77
N PHE A 215 -4.60 -1.90 -1.56
CA PHE A 215 -4.22 -1.17 -0.35
C PHE A 215 -3.95 0.29 -0.68
N VAL A 216 -4.59 1.18 0.07
CA VAL A 216 -4.28 2.62 0.09
C VAL A 216 -3.94 3.00 1.51
N LEU A 217 -2.69 3.37 1.73
CA LEU A 217 -2.11 3.61 3.03
C LEU A 217 -1.74 5.09 3.14
N CYS A 218 -2.00 5.70 4.27
CA CYS A 218 -1.60 7.06 4.59
C CYS A 218 -0.67 7.04 5.81
N SER A 219 0.38 7.84 5.81
CA SER A 219 1.24 8.02 6.98
C SER A 219 1.68 9.46 7.13
N ASN A 220 1.88 9.88 8.37
CA ASN A 220 2.51 11.16 8.69
C ASN A 220 4.05 11.05 8.79
N ASN A 221 4.59 9.83 8.62
CA ASN A 221 6.02 9.55 8.64
C ASN A 221 6.53 9.36 7.21
N GLU A 222 7.41 10.26 6.74
CA GLU A 222 8.02 10.18 5.41
C GLU A 222 9.21 9.22 5.33
N TYR A 223 9.75 8.79 6.48
CA TYR A 223 10.98 7.99 6.54
C TYR A 223 10.71 6.51 6.80
N LEU A 224 9.90 6.21 7.81
CA LEU A 224 9.66 4.83 8.29
C LEU A 224 8.17 4.48 8.47
N PRO A 225 7.31 4.70 7.46
CA PRO A 225 5.90 4.27 7.54
C PRO A 225 5.74 2.75 7.43
N VAL A 226 6.53 2.12 6.55
CA VAL A 226 6.55 0.68 6.22
C VAL A 226 7.98 0.30 5.85
N ILE A 227 8.38 -0.96 6.12
CA ILE A 227 9.67 -1.48 5.67
C ILE A 227 9.58 -1.89 4.20
N ILE A 228 10.31 -1.19 3.34
CA ILE A 228 10.37 -1.41 1.89
C ILE A 228 11.83 -1.66 1.51
N ASP A 229 12.07 -2.79 0.83
CA ASP A 229 13.39 -3.19 0.36
C ASP A 229 13.71 -2.56 -1.01
N ALA A 230 15.00 -2.39 -1.33
CA ALA A 230 15.47 -1.71 -2.54
C ALA A 230 15.07 -2.38 -3.89
N GLY A 231 14.56 -3.61 -3.87
CA GLY A 231 14.06 -4.32 -5.05
C GLY A 231 12.54 -4.41 -5.14
N GLU A 232 11.82 -3.72 -4.27
CA GLU A 232 10.37 -3.86 -4.17
C GLU A 232 9.65 -3.00 -5.22
N THR A 233 8.88 -3.65 -6.10
CA THR A 233 8.19 -2.99 -7.21
C THR A 233 6.69 -2.79 -6.97
N ARG A 234 6.19 -3.19 -5.79
CA ARG A 234 4.75 -3.20 -5.49
C ARG A 234 4.23 -1.90 -4.86
N TYR A 235 5.11 -0.99 -4.45
CA TYR A 235 4.71 0.26 -3.80
C TYR A 235 4.73 1.41 -4.77
N TRP A 236 3.72 2.26 -4.67
CA TRP A 236 3.67 3.56 -5.29
C TRP A 236 3.55 4.62 -4.19
N VAL A 237 4.64 5.34 -3.93
CA VAL A 237 4.71 6.30 -2.82
C VAL A 237 4.54 7.72 -3.36
N ARG A 238 3.57 8.46 -2.84
CA ARG A 238 3.34 9.88 -3.15
C ARG A 238 3.55 10.74 -1.92
N LYS A 239 4.44 11.72 -2.01
CA LYS A 239 4.55 12.79 -1.01
C LYS A 239 3.47 13.83 -1.31
N ILE A 240 2.62 14.12 -0.33
CA ILE A 240 1.51 15.06 -0.49
C ILE A 240 1.81 16.36 0.24
N ASN A 241 1.66 17.47 -0.47
CA ASN A 241 1.86 18.81 0.07
C ASN A 241 0.63 19.28 0.85
N ARG A 242 0.82 20.26 1.74
CA ARG A 242 -0.27 20.90 2.46
C ARG A 242 -1.23 21.62 1.53
N LEU A 243 -2.52 21.53 1.85
CA LEU A 243 -3.57 22.28 1.17
C LEU A 243 -3.43 23.78 1.47
N GLN A 244 -3.60 24.61 0.45
CA GLN A 244 -3.55 26.08 0.61
C GLN A 244 -4.80 26.64 1.31
N SER A 245 -5.94 25.93 1.22
CA SER A 245 -7.22 26.35 1.79
C SER A 245 -8.00 25.16 2.32
N ASP A 246 -8.64 25.34 3.47
CA ASP A 246 -9.62 24.39 4.02
C ASP A 246 -11.03 24.75 3.57
N ASP A 247 -11.62 23.87 2.77
CA ASP A 247 -13.03 23.96 2.38
C ASP A 247 -13.81 22.81 3.02
N THR A 248 -14.61 23.14 4.03
CA THR A 248 -15.41 22.18 4.79
C THR A 248 -16.46 21.47 3.93
N ASN A 249 -16.88 22.07 2.81
CA ASN A 249 -17.87 21.50 1.89
C ASN A 249 -17.25 20.72 0.74
N PHE A 250 -15.91 20.65 0.66
CA PHE A 250 -15.22 20.01 -0.45
C PHE A 250 -15.62 18.53 -0.62
N LEU A 251 -15.73 17.78 0.48
CA LEU A 251 -16.18 16.37 0.41
C LEU A 251 -17.62 16.22 -0.12
N GLN A 252 -18.49 17.20 0.11
CA GLN A 252 -19.85 17.17 -0.43
C GLN A 252 -19.85 17.41 -1.93
N ARG A 253 -19.03 18.35 -2.42
CA ARG A 253 -18.86 18.58 -3.87
C ARG A 253 -18.27 17.36 -4.57
N LEU A 254 -17.23 16.76 -3.97
CA LEU A 254 -16.64 15.52 -4.47
C LEU A 254 -17.71 14.44 -4.63
N LYS A 255 -18.59 14.25 -3.63
CA LYS A 255 -19.68 13.28 -3.69
C LYS A 255 -20.68 13.58 -4.82
N ALA A 256 -21.01 14.85 -5.04
CA ALA A 256 -21.94 15.26 -6.09
C ALA A 256 -21.36 15.05 -7.51
N GLU A 257 -20.03 15.14 -7.66
CA GLU A 257 -19.32 14.97 -8.93
C GLU A 257 -19.02 13.50 -9.29
N ILE A 258 -19.22 12.54 -8.37
CA ILE A 258 -18.94 11.11 -8.62
C ILE A 258 -19.62 10.56 -9.88
N PRO A 259 -20.93 10.80 -10.13
CA PRO A 259 -21.59 10.35 -11.36
C PRO A 259 -20.90 10.80 -12.65
N ALA A 260 -20.52 12.08 -12.70
CA ALA A 260 -19.82 12.67 -13.84
C ALA A 260 -18.42 12.07 -14.02
N PHE A 261 -17.71 11.88 -12.90
CA PHE A 261 -16.41 11.25 -12.88
C PHE A 261 -16.45 9.79 -13.37
N LEU A 262 -17.43 8.98 -12.94
CA LEU A 262 -17.59 7.59 -13.39
C LEU A 262 -17.92 7.49 -14.88
N HIS A 263 -18.73 8.42 -15.40
CA HIS A 263 -19.01 8.50 -16.82
C HIS A 263 -17.73 8.78 -17.62
N PHE A 264 -16.93 9.74 -17.16
CA PHE A 264 -15.61 10.02 -17.73
C PHE A 264 -14.68 8.80 -17.71
N LEU A 265 -14.56 8.10 -16.57
CA LEU A 265 -13.72 6.90 -16.46
C LEU A 265 -14.14 5.77 -17.42
N THR A 266 -15.43 5.68 -17.76
CA THR A 266 -15.94 4.63 -18.66
C THR A 266 -15.55 4.90 -20.11
N ASN A 267 -15.43 6.17 -20.50
CA ASN A 267 -15.18 6.59 -21.88
C ASN A 267 -13.73 6.99 -22.16
N ARG A 268 -12.93 7.23 -21.13
CA ARG A 268 -11.51 7.59 -21.25
C ARG A 268 -10.68 6.40 -21.72
N GLU A 269 -9.74 6.65 -22.63
CA GLU A 269 -8.69 5.69 -22.96
C GLU A 269 -7.58 5.69 -21.90
N LEU A 270 -7.10 4.50 -21.52
CA LEU A 270 -6.01 4.38 -20.57
C LEU A 270 -4.72 4.92 -21.17
N SER A 271 -3.96 5.69 -20.38
CA SER A 271 -2.66 6.22 -20.80
C SER A 271 -1.55 5.16 -20.79
N THR A 272 -1.78 4.08 -20.05
CA THR A 272 -0.83 2.98 -19.86
C THR A 272 -1.41 1.64 -20.30
N GLU A 273 -0.51 0.77 -20.73
CA GLU A 273 -0.81 -0.63 -20.99
C GLU A 273 -0.38 -1.52 -19.82
N ARG A 274 -0.83 -2.78 -19.86
CA ARG A 274 -0.47 -3.77 -18.84
C ARG A 274 0.96 -4.29 -19.08
N GLU A 275 1.93 -3.66 -18.45
CA GLU A 275 3.36 -4.03 -18.53
C GLU A 275 3.82 -4.92 -17.37
N SER A 276 3.06 -4.95 -16.27
CA SER A 276 3.40 -5.78 -15.11
C SER A 276 2.20 -6.52 -14.52
N ARG A 277 2.46 -7.35 -13.51
CA ARG A 277 1.40 -7.97 -12.70
C ARG A 277 0.48 -6.92 -12.06
N MET A 278 1.02 -5.75 -11.73
CA MET A 278 0.32 -4.63 -11.10
C MET A 278 -0.06 -3.53 -12.10
N TRP A 279 -0.21 -3.90 -13.38
CA TRP A 279 -0.50 -3.01 -14.50
C TRP A 279 0.69 -2.15 -14.92
N PHE A 280 1.11 -1.22 -14.08
CA PHE A 280 2.10 -0.20 -14.42
C PHE A 280 3.53 -0.73 -14.55
N ASN A 281 4.36 -0.02 -15.30
CA ASN A 281 5.81 -0.18 -15.25
C ASN A 281 6.34 0.18 -13.86
N PRO A 282 7.15 -0.66 -13.20
CA PRO A 282 7.80 -0.30 -11.94
C PRO A 282 8.64 0.98 -12.02
N SER A 283 9.24 1.31 -13.17
CA SER A 283 10.04 2.53 -13.33
C SER A 283 9.20 3.81 -13.19
N LEU A 284 7.93 3.76 -13.63
CA LEU A 284 7.00 4.90 -13.53
C LEU A 284 6.55 5.15 -12.09
N LEU A 285 6.53 4.13 -11.24
CA LEU A 285 6.11 4.24 -9.83
C LEU A 285 7.25 4.67 -8.90
N HIS A 286 8.48 4.72 -9.42
CA HIS A 286 9.67 5.01 -8.65
C HIS A 286 9.82 6.51 -8.42
N THR A 287 9.42 6.95 -7.23
CA THR A 287 9.44 8.36 -6.80
C THR A 287 10.57 8.62 -5.80
N GLU A 288 10.98 9.89 -5.64
CA GLU A 288 11.92 10.29 -4.59
C GLU A 288 11.45 9.88 -3.20
N ALA A 289 10.14 9.97 -2.94
CA ALA A 289 9.55 9.57 -1.67
C ALA A 289 9.75 8.07 -1.39
N LEU A 290 9.57 7.22 -2.42
CA LEU A 290 9.87 5.79 -2.31
C LEU A 290 11.36 5.55 -2.03
N GLN A 291 12.24 6.23 -2.76
CA GLN A 291 13.69 6.10 -2.54
C GLN A 291 14.12 6.52 -1.13
N ARG A 292 13.53 7.59 -0.59
CA ARG A 292 13.79 8.04 0.79
C ARG A 292 13.41 6.96 1.80
N ILE A 293 12.23 6.36 1.67
CA ILE A 293 11.79 5.26 2.55
C ILE A 293 12.72 4.04 2.43
N ILE A 294 13.12 3.66 1.21
CA ILE A 294 14.06 2.55 0.99
C ILE A 294 15.41 2.84 1.67
N ARG A 295 15.95 4.07 1.52
CA ARG A 295 17.19 4.51 2.17
C ARG A 295 17.07 4.49 3.68
N SER A 296 15.97 5.00 4.23
CA SER A 296 15.73 5.04 5.67
C SER A 296 15.54 3.65 6.30
N ASN A 297 15.05 2.66 5.53
CA ASN A 297 14.91 1.28 5.98
C ASN A 297 16.23 0.50 6.05
N ARG A 298 17.35 1.09 5.61
CA ARG A 298 18.66 0.44 5.66
C ARG A 298 19.19 0.32 7.08
N ASN A 299 20.17 -0.57 7.22
CA ASN A 299 20.86 -0.73 8.48
C ASN A 299 21.58 0.58 8.87
N ARG A 300 21.50 1.00 10.12
CA ARG A 300 22.18 2.21 10.61
C ARG A 300 23.67 2.20 10.29
N LEU A 301 24.33 1.04 10.44
CA LEU A 301 25.73 0.89 10.08
C LEU A 301 25.98 1.14 8.58
N GLU A 302 25.07 0.70 7.72
CA GLU A 302 25.20 0.92 6.28
C GLU A 302 25.10 2.41 5.93
N ILE A 303 24.22 3.16 6.60
CA ILE A 303 24.10 4.61 6.45
C ILE A 303 25.40 5.30 6.91
N GLU A 304 25.87 5.00 8.12
CA GLU A 304 27.11 5.56 8.67
C GLU A 304 28.33 5.26 7.78
N MET A 305 28.40 4.05 7.22
CA MET A 305 29.44 3.67 6.27
C MET A 305 29.34 4.43 4.94
N SER A 306 28.12 4.64 4.43
CA SER A 306 27.89 5.36 3.17
C SER A 306 28.24 6.84 3.30
N GLU A 307 27.79 7.48 4.39
CA GLU A 307 28.08 8.89 4.69
C GLU A 307 29.58 9.13 4.86
N LEU A 308 30.28 8.26 5.60
CA LEU A 308 31.73 8.34 5.77
C LEU A 308 32.47 8.26 4.42
N LEU A 309 32.06 7.36 3.53
CA LEU A 309 32.70 7.21 2.23
C LEU A 309 32.40 8.40 1.30
N LEU A 310 31.17 8.92 1.32
CA LEU A 310 30.80 10.11 0.57
C LEU A 310 31.54 11.36 1.07
N ASP A 311 31.74 11.49 2.38
CA ASP A 311 32.53 12.57 2.99
C ASP A 311 34.00 12.50 2.57
N ILE A 312 34.61 11.30 2.56
CA ILE A 312 35.96 11.09 2.03
C ILE A 312 36.02 11.47 0.54
N MET A 313 35.04 11.03 -0.26
CA MET A 313 34.97 11.33 -1.69
C MET A 313 34.85 12.83 -1.97
N ALA A 314 34.03 13.54 -1.20
CA ALA A 314 33.86 14.98 -1.31
C ALA A 314 35.12 15.74 -0.88
N THR A 315 35.68 15.38 0.28
CA THR A 315 36.84 16.07 0.86
C THR A 315 38.11 15.87 0.02
N MET A 316 38.29 14.69 -0.57
CA MET A 316 39.47 14.36 -1.39
C MET A 316 39.27 14.65 -2.88
N ASN A 317 38.07 15.07 -3.29
CA ASN A 317 37.68 15.29 -4.68
C ASN A 317 37.95 14.07 -5.58
N ILE A 318 37.47 12.90 -5.14
CA ILE A 318 37.59 11.61 -5.83
C ILE A 318 36.22 10.97 -6.04
N ASP A 319 36.08 10.16 -7.09
CA ASP A 319 34.80 9.51 -7.43
C ASP A 319 34.72 8.04 -6.98
N SER A 320 35.79 7.48 -6.43
CA SER A 320 35.80 6.11 -5.91
C SER A 320 36.75 5.96 -4.72
N VAL A 321 36.39 5.06 -3.79
CA VAL A 321 37.21 4.72 -2.62
C VAL A 321 37.49 3.23 -2.66
N SER A 322 38.76 2.88 -2.45
CA SER A 322 39.20 1.49 -2.33
C SER A 322 39.60 1.19 -0.89
N PHE A 323 39.09 0.09 -0.31
CA PHE A 323 39.31 -0.24 1.09
C PHE A 323 39.33 -1.75 1.33
N CYS A 324 40.09 -2.19 2.33
CA CYS A 324 39.88 -3.47 2.99
C CYS A 324 38.93 -3.30 4.18
N LEU A 325 38.31 -4.40 4.65
CA LEU A 325 37.42 -4.37 5.80
C LEU A 325 38.06 -3.77 7.05
N ASN A 326 39.37 -4.01 7.27
CA ASN A 326 40.10 -3.44 8.40
C ASN A 326 40.29 -1.92 8.26
N ASP A 327 40.48 -1.41 7.05
CA ASP A 327 40.66 0.03 6.81
C ASP A 327 39.38 0.76 7.17
N LEU A 328 38.23 0.21 6.74
CA LEU A 328 36.93 0.80 7.00
C LEU A 328 36.56 0.77 8.49
N ILE A 329 36.97 -0.26 9.24
CA ILE A 329 36.82 -0.27 10.71
C ILE A 329 37.62 0.86 11.35
N VAL A 330 38.86 1.08 10.92
CA VAL A 330 39.71 2.16 11.46
C VAL A 330 39.11 3.53 11.15
N LEU A 331 38.57 3.72 9.93
CA LEU A 331 37.88 4.94 9.54
C LEU A 331 36.59 5.17 10.35
N LEU A 332 35.79 4.13 10.58
CA LEU A 332 34.59 4.21 11.44
C LEU A 332 34.96 4.51 12.90
N MET A 333 36.04 3.92 13.41
CA MET A 333 36.52 4.26 14.76
C MET A 333 36.95 5.73 14.87
N HIS A 334 37.52 6.30 13.81
CA HIS A 334 37.87 7.71 13.74
C HIS A 334 36.63 8.62 13.78
N SER A 335 35.50 8.18 13.20
CA SER A 335 34.19 8.83 13.32
C SER A 335 33.41 8.44 14.59
N GLN A 336 34.07 7.82 15.58
CA GLN A 336 33.49 7.39 16.86
C GLN A 336 32.45 6.26 16.77
N VAL A 337 32.36 5.57 15.62
CA VAL A 337 31.50 4.41 15.41
C VAL A 337 32.26 3.13 15.75
N LYS A 338 31.87 2.45 16.83
CA LYS A 338 32.45 1.16 17.23
C LYS A 338 31.69 0.02 16.57
N VAL A 339 32.39 -0.78 15.75
CA VAL A 339 31.79 -1.93 15.07
C VAL A 339 32.73 -3.12 14.97
N GLU A 340 32.14 -4.29 14.87
CA GLU A 340 32.87 -5.53 14.65
C GLU A 340 33.06 -5.82 13.16
N LYS A 341 34.17 -6.49 12.83
CA LYS A 341 34.52 -6.85 11.45
C LYS A 341 33.44 -7.68 10.75
N HIS A 342 32.71 -8.52 11.48
CA HIS A 342 31.64 -9.33 10.91
C HIS A 342 30.46 -8.47 10.42
N GLN A 343 30.15 -7.36 11.11
CA GLN A 343 29.07 -6.45 10.74
C GLN A 343 29.43 -5.65 9.48
N VAL A 344 30.66 -5.13 9.42
CA VAL A 344 31.19 -4.44 8.24
C VAL A 344 31.24 -5.39 7.04
N ARG A 345 31.70 -6.63 7.24
CA ARG A 345 31.69 -7.65 6.18
C ARG A 345 30.29 -7.87 5.63
N LYS A 346 29.30 -7.97 6.51
CA LYS A 346 27.89 -8.17 6.12
C LYS A 346 27.41 -7.05 5.21
N VAL A 347 27.66 -5.78 5.55
CA VAL A 347 27.27 -4.65 4.71
C VAL A 347 27.97 -4.70 3.35
N VAL A 348 29.30 -4.87 3.33
CA VAL A 348 30.09 -4.84 2.09
C VAL A 348 29.73 -5.98 1.13
N GLN A 349 29.57 -7.20 1.66
CA GLN A 349 29.39 -8.40 0.84
C GLN A 349 27.92 -8.76 0.59
N GLU A 350 27.02 -8.55 1.56
CA GLU A 350 25.62 -8.94 1.45
C GLU A 350 24.72 -7.78 1.01
N CYS A 351 24.90 -6.57 1.58
CA CYS A 351 24.11 -5.39 1.20
C CYS A 351 24.61 -4.79 -0.12
N TRP A 352 25.88 -4.37 -0.16
CA TRP A 352 26.48 -3.70 -1.33
C TRP A 352 26.93 -4.66 -2.42
N LYS A 353 26.98 -5.97 -2.12
CA LYS A 353 27.37 -7.04 -3.07
C LYS A 353 28.70 -6.78 -3.77
N LEU A 354 29.64 -6.11 -3.09
CA LEU A 354 30.95 -5.82 -3.66
C LEU A 354 31.80 -7.10 -3.70
N THR A 355 32.51 -7.27 -4.80
CA THR A 355 33.48 -8.36 -4.95
C THR A 355 34.89 -7.83 -4.66
N PRO A 356 35.72 -8.56 -3.90
CA PRO A 356 37.09 -8.16 -3.66
C PRO A 356 37.94 -8.35 -4.93
N ALA A 357 39.03 -7.59 -5.03
CA ALA A 357 40.03 -7.80 -6.07
C ALA A 357 40.54 -9.26 -6.09
N PRO A 358 40.79 -9.84 -7.28
CA PRO A 358 41.11 -11.26 -7.43
C PRO A 358 42.41 -11.66 -6.71
N ASN A 359 43.39 -10.75 -6.69
CA ASN A 359 44.70 -10.94 -6.09
C ASN A 359 45.03 -9.81 -5.10
N GLY A 360 46.04 -10.03 -4.26
CA GLY A 360 46.59 -8.98 -3.40
C GLY A 360 47.30 -7.94 -4.27
N LEU A 361 46.70 -6.77 -4.42
CA LEU A 361 47.18 -5.68 -5.26
C LEU A 361 47.45 -4.45 -4.39
N THR A 362 48.28 -3.53 -4.89
CA THR A 362 48.48 -2.23 -4.25
C THR A 362 47.28 -1.34 -4.51
N TYR A 363 46.75 -0.72 -3.46
CA TYR A 363 45.62 0.21 -3.55
C TYR A 363 45.85 1.41 -2.66
N THR A 364 45.19 2.52 -2.99
CA THR A 364 45.13 3.71 -2.17
C THR A 364 43.85 3.66 -1.34
N THR A 365 44.01 3.77 -0.02
CA THR A 365 42.92 3.93 0.95
C THR A 365 43.15 5.19 1.76
N TYR A 366 42.29 5.46 2.73
CA TYR A 366 42.35 6.64 3.57
C TYR A 366 42.45 6.26 5.03
N GLN A 367 43.10 7.11 5.81
CA GLN A 367 43.14 7.03 7.27
C GLN A 367 42.79 8.40 7.86
N GLY A 368 42.19 8.42 9.05
CA GLY A 368 41.89 9.67 9.73
C GLY A 368 43.17 10.36 10.23
N ASN A 369 43.26 11.67 10.00
CA ASN A 369 44.36 12.51 10.44
C ASN A 369 43.81 13.83 11.01
N TYR A 370 43.72 13.91 12.35
CA TYR A 370 43.22 15.09 13.07
C TYR A 370 44.06 16.37 12.86
N ASN A 371 45.28 16.24 12.31
CA ASN A 371 46.21 17.36 12.14
C ASN A 371 46.10 18.02 10.75
N GLN A 372 45.37 17.41 9.81
CA GLN A 372 45.14 17.98 8.47
C GLN A 372 43.77 18.64 8.38
N SER A 373 43.68 19.74 7.62
CA SER A 373 42.42 20.46 7.39
C SER A 373 41.36 19.61 6.68
N CYS A 374 41.78 18.58 5.94
CA CYS A 374 40.91 17.63 5.25
C CYS A 374 40.56 16.39 6.10
N HIS A 375 41.01 16.29 7.36
CA HIS A 375 40.73 15.19 8.32
C HIS A 375 41.09 13.75 7.88
N TYR A 376 41.49 13.54 6.63
CA TYR A 376 41.84 12.25 6.04
C TYR A 376 43.17 12.37 5.31
N GLU A 377 43.91 11.28 5.22
CA GLU A 377 45.19 11.22 4.50
C GLU A 377 45.23 9.96 3.61
N PRO A 378 45.63 10.09 2.33
CA PRO A 378 45.77 8.94 1.44
C PRO A 378 46.98 8.08 1.84
N ILE A 379 46.76 6.77 1.97
CA ILE A 379 47.81 5.79 2.29
C ILE A 379 47.77 4.62 1.29
N ARG A 380 48.95 4.20 0.83
CA ARG A 380 49.09 3.02 -0.04
C ARG A 380 49.21 1.75 0.81
N ARG A 381 48.37 0.76 0.55
CA ARG A 381 48.39 -0.56 1.19
C ARG A 381 48.38 -1.66 0.14
N VAL A 382 48.66 -2.89 0.56
CA VAL A 382 48.61 -4.09 -0.29
C VAL A 382 47.60 -5.07 0.30
N GLY A 383 46.65 -5.54 -0.51
CA GLY A 383 45.61 -6.44 -0.04
C GLY A 383 44.56 -6.75 -1.09
N ARG A 384 43.59 -7.60 -0.72
CA ARG A 384 42.37 -7.84 -1.50
C ARG A 384 41.33 -6.80 -1.09
N PHE A 385 41.34 -5.67 -1.78
CA PHE A 385 40.47 -4.53 -1.49
C PHE A 385 39.14 -4.63 -2.23
N TYR A 386 38.16 -3.88 -1.75
CA TYR A 386 36.90 -3.58 -2.42
C TYR A 386 36.97 -2.17 -2.96
N THR A 387 36.26 -1.89 -4.04
CA THR A 387 36.11 -0.54 -4.59
C THR A 387 34.63 -0.22 -4.70
N ILE A 388 34.26 0.99 -4.28
CA ILE A 388 32.92 1.52 -4.47
C ILE A 388 33.01 2.92 -5.06
N THR A 389 32.14 3.20 -6.02
CA THR A 389 32.04 4.51 -6.70
C THR A 389 30.98 5.39 -6.04
N ARG A 390 31.08 6.70 -6.25
CA ARG A 390 30.06 7.67 -5.81
C ARG A 390 28.69 7.33 -6.40
N GLU A 391 28.64 7.04 -7.69
CA GLU A 391 27.41 6.62 -8.37
C GLU A 391 26.79 5.36 -7.75
N GLN A 392 27.62 4.36 -7.40
CA GLN A 392 27.13 3.17 -6.70
C GLN A 392 26.56 3.53 -5.33
N LEU A 393 27.25 4.33 -4.51
CA LEU A 393 26.75 4.76 -3.19
C LEU A 393 25.46 5.58 -3.25
N GLU A 394 25.32 6.43 -4.27
CA GLU A 394 24.11 7.25 -4.47
C GLU A 394 22.95 6.42 -5.02
N SER A 395 23.24 5.41 -5.84
CA SER A 395 22.26 4.48 -6.40
C SER A 395 21.81 3.39 -5.42
N LEU A 396 22.68 3.02 -4.48
CA LEU A 396 22.38 2.07 -3.42
C LEU A 396 21.15 2.56 -2.71
#